data_AF-A0A8X6SJ11-F1
#
_entry.id   AF-A0A8X6SJ11-F1
#
_cell.length_a   1.000
_cell.length_b   1.000
_cell.length_c   1.000
_cell.angle_alpha   90.00
_cell.angle_beta   90.00
_cell.angle_gamma   90.00
#
_symmetry.space_group_name_H-M   'P 1'
#
loop_
_entity.id
_entity.type
_entity.pdbx_description
1 polymer ?
#
loop_
_entity_poly.entity_id
_entity_poly.type
_entity_poly.pdbx_seq_one_letter_code
_entity_poly.pdbx_strand_id
1 'polypeptide(L)'
;MSKHMNLLADLKTMVETKKVAGSGMVLLDNYTERIQVLQNMVHCADLSNPTKPLNIYKQWVDLIMEEFFQQGDKERSQGMDISPMCDRHTATIEKSQVGFIDYIVHPLWETWGDLVHPDAQDILDTLEENRDWYQNMIPISPSSSRQNVSEDSGKEPIKFQVTLEEPEEGEDYEEEEETL
;
A
#
# COMPACT_ATOMS: atom_id res chain seq x y z
N MET A 1 10.67 -8.88 -1.63
CA MET A 1 9.69 -8.04 -0.89
C MET A 1 10.10 -7.61 0.52
N SER A 2 10.55 -8.48 1.43
CA SER A 2 10.89 -8.06 2.82
C SER A 2 11.96 -6.97 2.95
N LYS A 3 12.86 -6.84 1.95
CA LYS A 3 13.91 -5.80 1.88
C LYS A 3 13.50 -4.57 1.06
N HIS A 4 12.26 -4.50 0.57
CA HIS A 4 11.81 -3.43 -0.33
C HIS A 4 12.07 -2.04 0.27
N MET A 5 11.69 -1.81 1.53
CA MET A 5 11.83 -0.50 2.16
C MET A 5 13.28 -0.06 2.33
N ASN A 6 14.20 -1.00 2.58
CA ASN A 6 15.63 -0.69 2.67
C ASN A 6 16.18 -0.31 1.29
N LEU A 7 15.87 -1.09 0.25
CA LEU A 7 16.29 -0.78 -1.13
C LEU A 7 15.77 0.59 -1.59
N LEU A 8 14.52 0.91 -1.26
CA LEU A 8 13.89 2.19 -1.57
C LEU A 8 14.55 3.35 -0.82
N ALA A 9 14.82 3.20 0.49
CA ALA A 9 15.49 4.23 1.28
C ALA A 9 16.91 4.53 0.76
N ASP A 10 17.65 3.47 0.41
CA ASP A 10 18.97 3.60 -0.18
C ASP A 10 18.88 4.36 -1.53
N LEU A 11 17.92 3.98 -2.40
CA LEU A 11 17.70 4.62 -3.69
C LEU A 11 17.34 6.11 -3.55
N LYS A 12 16.45 6.47 -2.61
CA LYS A 12 16.09 7.87 -2.31
C LYS A 12 17.32 8.69 -1.92
N THR A 13 18.16 8.16 -1.04
CA THR A 13 19.42 8.80 -0.63
C THR A 13 20.35 9.03 -1.84
N MET A 14 20.40 8.08 -2.77
CA MET A 14 21.19 8.24 -3.99
C MET A 14 20.65 9.34 -4.91
N VAL A 15 19.33 9.41 -5.11
CA VAL A 15 18.69 10.46 -5.91
C VAL A 15 19.01 11.85 -5.35
N GLU A 16 18.88 12.04 -4.04
CA GLU A 16 19.17 13.31 -3.38
C GLU A 16 20.62 13.76 -3.57
N THR A 17 21.58 12.84 -3.46
CA THR A 17 23.00 13.16 -3.61
C THR A 17 23.41 13.44 -5.06
N LYS A 18 22.80 12.75 -6.04
CA LYS A 18 23.17 12.86 -7.46
C LYS A 18 22.43 13.99 -8.19
N LYS A 19 21.22 14.40 -7.76
CA LYS A 19 20.53 15.60 -8.28
C LYS A 19 21.38 16.88 -8.14
N VAL A 20 22.30 16.92 -7.16
CA VAL A 20 23.22 18.05 -6.92
C VAL A 20 24.35 18.15 -7.97
N ALA A 21 24.64 17.08 -8.71
CA ALA A 21 25.79 17.03 -9.63
C ALA A 21 25.53 17.58 -11.05
N GLY A 22 24.27 17.81 -11.43
CA GLY A 22 23.87 18.62 -12.59
C GLY A 22 24.26 18.14 -13.99
N SER A 23 24.79 16.92 -14.20
CA SER A 23 25.37 16.53 -15.51
C SER A 23 24.40 15.81 -16.47
N GLY A 24 23.14 15.56 -16.11
CA GLY A 24 22.21 14.79 -16.94
C GLY A 24 22.58 13.31 -17.13
N MET A 25 23.74 12.88 -16.65
CA MET A 25 24.16 11.48 -16.57
C MET A 25 24.43 11.09 -15.11
N VAL A 26 23.92 9.93 -14.70
CA VAL A 26 24.17 9.39 -13.36
C VAL A 26 25.62 8.91 -13.28
N LEU A 27 26.45 9.65 -12.54
CA LEU A 27 27.84 9.28 -12.28
C LEU A 27 27.89 8.31 -11.08
N LEU A 28 28.35 7.07 -11.31
CA LEU A 28 28.45 6.03 -10.27
C LEU A 28 29.93 5.66 -10.05
N ASP A 29 30.55 6.26 -9.04
CA ASP A 29 32.02 6.30 -8.92
C ASP A 29 32.62 5.05 -8.27
N ASN A 30 31.83 4.36 -7.46
CA ASN A 30 32.29 3.23 -6.67
C ASN A 30 31.43 1.97 -6.89
N TYR A 31 31.93 0.84 -6.39
CA TYR A 31 31.21 -0.43 -6.50
C TYR A 31 29.85 -0.39 -5.78
N THR A 32 29.79 0.21 -4.60
CA THR A 32 28.58 0.29 -3.76
C THR A 32 27.44 1.00 -4.49
N GLU A 33 27.73 2.14 -5.11
CA GLU A 33 26.74 2.87 -5.91
C GLU A 33 26.25 2.04 -7.10
N ARG A 34 27.18 1.43 -7.86
CA ARG A 34 26.83 0.61 -9.02
C ARG A 34 25.97 -0.60 -8.63
N ILE A 35 26.33 -1.33 -7.58
CA ILE A 35 25.57 -2.51 -7.15
C ILE A 35 24.20 -2.12 -6.61
N GLN A 36 24.09 -1.00 -5.90
CA GLN A 36 22.81 -0.50 -5.38
C GLN A 36 21.84 -0.11 -6.50
N VAL A 37 22.33 0.54 -7.56
CA VAL A 37 21.51 0.83 -8.75
C VAL A 37 21.08 -0.45 -9.44
N LEU A 38 21.98 -1.42 -9.63
CA LEU A 38 21.65 -2.69 -10.28
C LEU A 38 20.63 -3.50 -9.48
N GLN A 39 20.74 -3.52 -8.14
CA GLN A 39 19.75 -4.16 -7.27
C GLN A 39 18.37 -3.53 -7.42
N ASN A 40 18.30 -2.20 -7.40
CA ASN A 40 17.04 -1.48 -7.60
C ASN A 40 16.48 -1.66 -9.01
N MET A 41 17.33 -1.70 -10.04
CA MET A 41 16.92 -1.95 -11.43
C MET A 41 16.23 -3.30 -11.58
N VAL A 42 16.82 -4.36 -11.04
CA VAL A 42 16.21 -5.71 -11.06
C VAL A 42 14.94 -5.75 -10.23
N HIS A 43 14.90 -5.06 -9.09
CA HIS A 43 13.71 -4.98 -8.25
C HIS A 43 12.57 -4.19 -8.91
N CYS A 44 12.87 -3.11 -9.64
CA CYS A 44 11.89 -2.41 -10.49
C CYS A 44 11.38 -3.34 -11.59
N ALA A 45 12.26 -4.12 -12.23
CA ALA A 45 11.85 -5.07 -13.26
C ALA A 45 10.90 -6.15 -12.71
N ASP A 46 11.17 -6.67 -11.51
CA ASP A 46 10.31 -7.63 -10.81
C ASP A 46 8.94 -7.03 -10.47
N LEU A 47 8.91 -5.75 -10.09
CA LEU A 47 7.71 -4.98 -9.77
C LEU A 47 7.19 -4.14 -10.95
N SER A 48 7.47 -4.55 -12.18
CA SER A 48 7.12 -3.78 -13.39
C SER A 48 5.72 -4.09 -13.94
N ASN A 49 5.00 -5.08 -13.41
CA ASN A 49 3.72 -5.49 -13.98
C ASN A 49 2.71 -4.34 -14.09
N PRO A 50 2.51 -3.50 -13.04
CA PRO A 50 1.57 -2.39 -13.11
C PRO A 50 1.99 -1.24 -14.04
N THR A 51 3.22 -1.24 -14.55
CA THR A 51 3.73 -0.20 -15.45
C THR A 51 3.65 -0.60 -16.93
N LYS A 52 3.08 -1.77 -17.24
CA LYS A 52 2.90 -2.26 -18.62
C LYS A 52 1.55 -1.85 -19.19
N PRO A 53 1.37 -1.89 -20.52
CA PRO A 53 0.06 -1.73 -21.13
C PRO A 53 -1.00 -2.58 -20.44
N LEU A 54 -2.18 -2.01 -20.20
CA LEU A 54 -3.23 -2.58 -19.36
C LEU A 54 -3.57 -4.05 -19.71
N ASN A 55 -3.59 -4.41 -21.00
CA ASN A 55 -3.88 -5.76 -21.45
C ASN A 55 -2.84 -6.80 -21.00
N ILE A 56 -1.58 -6.39 -20.80
CA ILE A 56 -0.51 -7.21 -20.25
C ILE A 56 -0.62 -7.24 -18.73
N TYR A 57 -0.82 -6.08 -18.09
CA TYR A 57 -0.94 -6.00 -16.64
C TYR A 57 -2.09 -6.87 -16.12
N LYS A 58 -3.26 -6.84 -16.77
CA LYS A 58 -4.41 -7.68 -16.41
C LYS A 58 -4.08 -9.18 -16.41
N GLN A 59 -3.33 -9.66 -17.39
CA GLN A 59 -2.91 -11.07 -17.44
C GLN A 59 -2.04 -11.43 -16.24
N TRP A 60 -1.12 -10.54 -15.84
CA TRP A 60 -0.31 -10.75 -14.64
C TRP A 60 -1.16 -10.75 -13.36
N VAL A 61 -2.16 -9.89 -13.28
CA VAL A 61 -3.10 -9.87 -12.15
C VAL A 61 -3.89 -11.18 -12.07
N ASP A 62 -4.40 -11.69 -13.19
CA ASP A 62 -5.11 -12.97 -13.22
C ASP A 62 -4.21 -14.13 -12.75
N LEU A 63 -2.95 -14.15 -13.20
CA LEU A 63 -1.98 -15.18 -12.83
C LEU A 63 -1.61 -15.13 -11.33
N ILE A 64 -1.31 -13.95 -10.78
CA ILE A 64 -0.92 -13.84 -9.37
C ILE A 64 -2.09 -14.10 -8.43
N MET A 65 -3.31 -13.68 -8.80
CA MET A 65 -4.50 -13.95 -8.00
C MET A 65 -4.83 -15.45 -7.99
N GLU A 66 -4.69 -16.14 -9.12
CA GLU A 66 -4.86 -17.60 -9.16
C GLU A 66 -3.83 -18.30 -8.27
N GLU A 67 -2.57 -17.86 -8.27
CA GLU A 67 -1.54 -18.40 -7.37
C GLU A 67 -1.90 -18.18 -5.88
N PHE A 68 -2.34 -16.96 -5.52
CA PHE A 68 -2.78 -16.65 -4.16
C PHE A 68 -3.98 -17.48 -3.73
N PHE A 69 -4.96 -17.68 -4.62
CA PHE A 69 -6.13 -18.49 -4.30
C PHE A 69 -5.78 -19.97 -4.14
N GLN A 70 -4.85 -20.50 -4.94
CA GLN A 70 -4.35 -21.87 -4.76
C GLN A 70 -3.62 -22.04 -3.42
N GLN A 71 -2.91 -21.00 -2.95
CA GLN A 71 -2.33 -21.01 -1.61
C GLN A 71 -3.42 -21.00 -0.53
N GLY A 72 -4.42 -20.12 -0.63
CA GLY A 72 -5.50 -20.03 0.34
C GLY A 72 -6.36 -21.30 0.43
N ASP A 73 -6.56 -21.99 -0.69
CA ASP A 73 -7.25 -23.30 -0.68
C ASP A 73 -6.45 -24.37 0.06
N LYS A 74 -5.11 -24.36 -0.07
CA LYS A 74 -4.23 -25.25 0.67
C LYS A 74 -4.25 -24.94 2.17
N GLU A 75 -4.14 -23.66 2.54
CA GLU A 75 -4.23 -23.20 3.93
C GLU A 75 -5.56 -23.63 4.56
N ARG A 76 -6.67 -23.41 3.85
CA ARG A 76 -8.01 -23.86 4.28
C ARG A 76 -8.07 -25.38 4.47
N SER A 77 -7.55 -26.16 3.52
CA SER A 77 -7.56 -27.63 3.59
C SER A 77 -6.75 -28.17 4.77
N GLN A 78 -5.75 -27.41 5.22
CA GLN A 78 -4.89 -27.75 6.36
C GLN A 78 -5.41 -27.19 7.68
N GLY A 79 -6.56 -26.49 7.69
CA GLY A 79 -7.12 -25.86 8.88
C GLY A 79 -6.28 -24.69 9.41
N MET A 80 -5.52 -24.02 8.53
CA MET A 80 -4.74 -22.83 8.85
C MET A 80 -5.57 -21.57 8.60
N ASP A 81 -5.20 -20.49 9.27
CA ASP A 81 -5.70 -19.15 8.93
C ASP A 81 -5.26 -18.78 7.51
N ILE A 82 -6.21 -18.32 6.70
CA ILE A 82 -5.94 -17.98 5.29
C ILE A 82 -5.17 -16.66 5.24
N SER A 83 -4.06 -16.65 4.50
CA SER A 83 -3.23 -15.47 4.29
C SER A 83 -4.03 -14.32 3.67
N PRO A 84 -3.68 -13.06 3.98
CA PRO A 84 -4.28 -11.90 3.31
C PRO A 84 -4.24 -12.06 1.78
N MET A 85 -5.31 -11.63 1.11
CA MET A 85 -5.48 -11.74 -0.36
C MET A 85 -5.63 -13.16 -0.94
N CYS A 86 -5.45 -14.20 -0.14
CA CYS A 86 -5.46 -15.59 -0.62
C CYS A 86 -6.87 -16.22 -0.58
N ASP A 87 -7.87 -15.56 0.00
CA ASP A 87 -9.24 -16.05 -0.01
C ASP A 87 -10.05 -15.54 -1.21
N ARG A 88 -10.30 -16.45 -2.17
CA ARG A 88 -11.11 -16.19 -3.37
C ARG A 88 -12.55 -15.75 -3.11
N HIS A 89 -13.07 -15.93 -1.90
CA HIS A 89 -14.45 -15.56 -1.56
C HIS A 89 -14.58 -14.14 -0.99
N THR A 90 -13.49 -13.55 -0.52
CA THR A 90 -13.50 -12.26 0.18
C THR A 90 -12.54 -11.23 -0.44
N ALA A 91 -11.59 -11.67 -1.26
CA ALA A 91 -10.63 -10.78 -1.93
C ALA A 91 -11.33 -9.77 -2.86
N THR A 92 -10.98 -8.49 -2.71
CA THR A 92 -11.35 -7.43 -3.66
C THR A 92 -10.12 -7.07 -4.49
N ILE A 93 -10.01 -7.64 -5.69
CA ILE A 93 -8.82 -7.55 -6.53
C ILE A 93 -8.47 -6.09 -6.82
N GLU A 94 -9.46 -5.28 -7.18
CA GLU A 94 -9.28 -3.89 -7.59
C GLU A 94 -8.70 -3.03 -6.48
N LYS A 95 -9.25 -3.13 -5.26
CA LYS A 95 -8.74 -2.42 -4.08
C LYS A 95 -7.30 -2.81 -3.77
N SER A 96 -6.97 -4.07 -3.96
CA SER A 96 -5.64 -4.57 -3.66
C SER A 96 -4.61 -4.19 -4.71
N GLN A 97 -4.99 -4.10 -5.99
CA GLN A 97 -4.11 -3.53 -7.01
C GLN A 97 -3.86 -2.04 -6.77
N VAL A 98 -4.90 -1.25 -6.43
CA VAL A 98 -4.74 0.16 -6.05
C VAL A 98 -3.79 0.30 -4.85
N GLY A 99 -4.04 -0.43 -3.77
CA GLY A 99 -3.18 -0.39 -2.58
C GLY A 99 -1.74 -0.83 -2.87
N PHE A 100 -1.55 -1.87 -3.69
CA PHE A 100 -0.22 -2.31 -4.09
C PHE A 100 0.51 -1.24 -4.90
N ILE A 101 -0.17 -0.55 -5.81
CA ILE A 101 0.42 0.57 -6.55
C ILE A 101 0.77 1.71 -5.60
N ASP A 102 -0.18 2.17 -4.80
CA ASP A 102 -0.03 3.35 -3.93
C ASP A 102 1.09 3.17 -2.88
N TYR A 103 1.20 1.98 -2.29
CA TYR A 103 2.12 1.74 -1.16
C TYR A 103 3.46 1.12 -1.54
N ILE A 104 3.56 0.47 -2.70
CA ILE A 104 4.77 -0.31 -3.06
C ILE A 104 5.32 0.11 -4.42
N VAL A 105 4.51 0.05 -5.47
CA VAL A 105 5.02 0.20 -6.84
C VAL A 105 5.27 1.65 -7.20
N HIS A 106 4.33 2.55 -6.91
CA HIS A 106 4.46 3.97 -7.22
C HIS A 106 5.65 4.62 -6.50
N PRO A 107 5.84 4.46 -5.16
CA PRO A 107 7.00 5.07 -4.49
C PRO A 107 8.35 4.60 -5.04
N LEU A 108 8.42 3.33 -5.47
CA LEU A 108 9.63 2.77 -6.09
C LEU A 108 9.89 3.35 -7.47
N TRP A 109 8.88 3.32 -8.35
CA TRP A 109 9.03 3.80 -9.72
C TRP A 109 9.19 5.32 -9.80
N GLU A 110 8.56 6.07 -8.91
CA GLU A 110 8.74 7.53 -8.78
C GLU A 110 10.20 7.83 -8.42
N THR A 111 10.74 7.16 -7.40
CA THR A 111 12.15 7.35 -7.00
C THR A 111 13.11 6.91 -8.11
N TRP A 112 12.81 5.83 -8.82
CA TRP A 112 13.60 5.41 -9.98
C TRP A 112 13.54 6.44 -11.11
N GLY A 113 12.34 6.93 -11.45
CA GLY A 113 12.15 7.95 -12.49
C GLY A 113 12.87 9.25 -12.16
N ASP A 114 12.92 9.62 -10.90
CA ASP A 114 13.72 10.73 -10.38
C ASP A 114 15.23 10.55 -10.60
N LEU A 115 15.75 9.31 -10.48
CA LEU A 115 17.16 9.00 -10.71
C LEU A 115 17.54 9.13 -12.19
N VAL A 116 16.66 8.69 -13.08
CA VAL A 116 16.92 8.62 -14.54
C VAL A 116 16.14 9.66 -15.34
N HIS A 117 15.65 10.71 -14.68
CA HIS A 117 14.78 11.69 -15.32
C HIS A 117 15.45 12.30 -16.58
N PRO A 118 14.74 12.38 -17.72
CA PRO A 118 13.31 12.12 -17.93
C PRO A 118 12.96 10.71 -18.45
N ASP A 119 13.91 9.78 -18.49
CA ASP A 119 13.82 8.57 -19.33
C ASP A 119 12.70 7.59 -18.93
N ALA A 120 12.19 7.67 -17.70
CA ALA A 120 11.13 6.78 -17.19
C ALA A 120 9.72 7.39 -17.22
N GLN A 121 9.53 8.59 -17.80
CA GLN A 121 8.25 9.29 -17.72
C GLN A 121 7.09 8.47 -18.31
N ASP A 122 7.25 7.89 -19.50
CA ASP A 122 6.21 7.06 -20.14
C ASP A 122 5.79 5.86 -19.26
N ILE A 123 6.73 5.33 -18.46
CA ILE A 123 6.48 4.22 -17.54
C ILE A 123 5.63 4.67 -16.35
N LEU A 124 5.90 5.87 -15.81
CA LEU A 124 5.14 6.48 -14.74
C LEU A 124 3.73 6.85 -15.20
N ASP A 125 3.61 7.46 -16.37
CA ASP A 125 2.31 7.82 -16.95
C ASP A 125 1.42 6.57 -17.10
N THR A 126 1.98 5.47 -17.62
CA THR A 126 1.26 4.18 -17.75
C THR A 126 0.86 3.61 -16.39
N LEU A 127 1.71 3.76 -15.37
CA LEU A 127 1.42 3.30 -14.01
C LEU A 127 0.23 4.05 -13.40
N GLU A 128 0.20 5.37 -13.55
CA GLU A 128 -0.90 6.23 -13.08
C GLU A 128 -2.21 5.89 -13.81
N GLU A 129 -2.17 5.74 -15.14
CA GLU A 129 -3.34 5.35 -15.94
C GLU A 129 -3.92 3.99 -15.49
N ASN A 130 -3.06 3.00 -15.28
CA ASN A 130 -3.48 1.68 -14.81
C ASN A 130 -4.04 1.72 -13.39
N ARG A 131 -3.45 2.52 -12.51
CA ARG A 131 -3.92 2.72 -11.13
C ARG A 131 -5.32 3.31 -11.13
N ASP A 132 -5.55 4.34 -11.93
CA ASP A 132 -6.85 4.98 -12.05
C ASP A 132 -7.90 4.06 -12.69
N TRP A 133 -7.49 3.22 -13.65
CA TRP A 133 -8.37 2.21 -14.21
C TRP A 133 -8.89 1.25 -13.14
N TYR A 134 -8.02 0.69 -12.30
CA TYR A 134 -8.42 -0.17 -11.19
C TYR A 134 -9.25 0.57 -10.13
N GLN A 135 -8.90 1.83 -9.82
CA GLN A 135 -9.66 2.67 -8.90
C GLN A 135 -11.10 2.88 -9.37
N ASN A 136 -11.30 3.12 -10.67
CA ASN A 136 -12.62 3.34 -11.27
C ASN A 136 -13.48 2.07 -11.34
N MET A 137 -12.87 0.88 -11.23
CA MET A 137 -13.62 -0.38 -11.14
C MET A 137 -14.15 -0.68 -9.75
N ILE A 138 -13.65 -0.01 -8.71
CA ILE A 138 -14.12 -0.22 -7.34
C ILE A 138 -15.56 0.32 -7.26
N PRO A 139 -16.55 -0.51 -6.89
CA PRO A 139 -17.93 -0.05 -6.79
C PRO A 139 -18.04 1.07 -5.76
N ILE A 140 -18.64 2.19 -6.17
CA ILE A 140 -19.01 3.26 -5.23
C ILE A 140 -20.07 2.67 -4.31
N SER A 141 -19.76 2.58 -3.01
CA SER A 141 -20.75 2.17 -2.01
C SER A 141 -21.98 3.10 -2.13
N PRO A 142 -23.23 2.60 -2.12
CA PRO A 142 -24.43 3.40 -2.40
C PRO A 142 -24.75 4.55 -1.40
N SER A 143 -23.82 4.95 -0.54
CA SER A 143 -24.03 5.88 0.57
C SER A 143 -23.71 7.35 0.28
N SER A 144 -23.96 7.86 -0.93
CA SER A 144 -23.79 9.30 -1.22
C SER A 144 -24.90 9.95 -2.07
N SER A 145 -25.96 9.21 -2.43
CA SER A 145 -27.03 9.73 -3.30
C SER A 145 -28.42 9.63 -2.67
N ARG A 146 -28.59 10.12 -1.44
CA ARG A 146 -29.91 10.40 -0.84
C ARG A 146 -29.88 11.70 -0.03
N GLN A 147 -29.78 12.83 -0.71
CA GLN A 147 -30.32 14.09 -0.19
C GLN A 147 -30.97 14.85 -1.35
N ASN A 148 -32.18 14.39 -1.68
CA ASN A 148 -33.23 15.17 -2.35
C ASN A 148 -34.54 14.38 -2.23
N VAL A 149 -35.05 14.24 -1.01
CA VAL A 149 -36.48 14.00 -0.78
C VAL A 149 -36.87 14.84 0.44
N SER A 150 -37.69 15.85 0.15
CA SER A 150 -38.46 16.66 1.07
C SER A 150 -39.46 15.83 1.89
N GLU A 151 -39.51 16.16 3.18
CA GLU A 151 -40.63 16.08 4.13
C GLU A 151 -41.34 14.74 4.44
N ASP A 152 -41.46 14.55 5.76
CA ASP A 152 -42.48 13.80 6.50
C ASP A 152 -42.30 12.29 6.75
N SER A 153 -41.83 11.98 7.96
CA SER A 153 -42.50 11.12 8.97
C SER A 153 -41.48 10.37 9.85
N GLY A 154 -41.68 10.50 11.17
CA GLY A 154 -40.67 10.29 12.20
C GLY A 154 -40.13 8.87 12.36
N LYS A 155 -38.80 8.76 12.39
CA LYS A 155 -38.03 7.75 13.13
C LYS A 155 -36.75 8.42 13.65
N GLU A 156 -36.56 8.45 14.95
CA GLU A 156 -35.38 9.05 15.58
C GLU A 156 -34.09 8.31 15.15
N PRO A 157 -32.99 9.03 14.87
CA PRO A 157 -31.70 8.41 14.59
C PRO A 157 -31.09 7.80 15.87
N ILE A 158 -30.55 6.59 15.73
CA ILE A 158 -29.87 5.86 16.81
C ILE A 158 -28.65 6.66 17.27
N LYS A 159 -28.67 7.12 18.53
CA LYS A 159 -27.58 7.86 19.16
C LYS A 159 -26.64 6.86 19.84
N PHE A 160 -25.44 6.68 19.31
CA PHE A 160 -24.38 5.94 20.01
C PHE A 160 -23.82 6.82 21.12
N GLN A 161 -24.05 6.42 22.37
CA GLN A 161 -23.51 7.09 23.55
C GLN A 161 -22.31 6.29 24.04
N VAL A 162 -21.11 6.83 23.82
CA VAL A 162 -19.87 6.29 24.38
C VAL A 162 -19.80 6.77 25.84
N THR A 163 -20.00 5.86 26.78
CA THR A 163 -19.74 6.10 28.21
C THR A 163 -18.26 5.87 28.48
N LEU A 164 -17.54 6.96 28.71
CA LEU A 164 -16.21 6.95 29.32
C LEU A 164 -16.43 6.85 30.83
N GLU A 165 -16.09 5.72 31.44
CA GLU A 165 -15.98 5.60 32.90
C GLU A 165 -14.64 6.21 33.33
N GLU A 166 -14.70 7.31 34.08
CA GLU A 166 -13.55 7.88 34.78
C GLU A 166 -13.25 7.03 36.03
N PRO A 167 -11.97 6.80 36.39
CA PRO A 167 -11.63 6.04 37.59
C PRO A 167 -11.94 6.87 38.85
N GLU A 168 -12.68 6.28 39.79
CA GLU A 168 -12.99 6.89 41.08
C GLU A 168 -11.71 7.12 41.90
N GLU A 169 -11.48 8.39 42.29
CA GLU A 169 -10.50 8.77 43.30
C GLU A 169 -11.07 8.57 44.70
N GLY A 170 -10.29 7.88 45.55
CA GLY A 170 -10.24 8.13 46.99
C GLY A 170 -10.89 7.07 47.88
N GLU A 171 -10.09 6.42 48.73
CA GLU A 171 -10.26 6.55 50.18
C GLU A 171 -9.00 6.09 50.94
N ASP A 172 -8.81 6.72 52.09
CA ASP A 172 -7.61 6.85 52.92
C ASP A 172 -6.95 5.54 53.39
N TYR A 173 -5.62 5.54 53.47
CA TYR A 173 -4.85 4.61 54.30
C TYR A 173 -4.57 5.27 55.66
N GLU A 174 -5.18 4.74 56.72
CA GLU A 174 -4.86 5.06 58.11
C GLU A 174 -3.48 4.49 58.50
N GLU A 175 -2.67 5.32 59.14
CA GLU A 175 -1.39 4.98 59.78
C GLU A 175 -1.63 4.13 61.04
N GLU A 176 -1.04 2.93 61.12
CA GLU A 176 -0.78 2.25 62.40
C GLU A 176 0.72 2.30 62.72
N GLU A 177 1.03 3.00 63.82
CA GLU A 177 2.33 3.14 64.46
C GLU A 177 2.93 1.79 64.89
N GLU A 178 4.19 1.57 64.49
CA GLU A 178 5.04 0.51 65.02
C GLU A 178 5.78 1.05 66.27
N THR A 179 5.35 0.62 67.46
CA THR A 179 6.07 0.87 68.72
C THR A 179 7.26 -0.08 68.88
N LEU A 180 8.46 0.51 68.91
CA LEU A 180 9.73 0.15 69.59
C LEU A 180 10.13 -1.33 69.75
#